data_AF-A0A1R2CD07-F1
#
_entry.id   AF-A0A1R2CD07-F1
#
_cell.length_a   1.000
_cell.length_b   1.000
_cell.length_c   1.000
_cell.angle_alpha   90.00
_cell.angle_beta   90.00
_cell.angle_gamma   90.00
#
_symmetry.space_group_name_H-M   'P 1'
#
loop_
_entity.id
_entity.type
_entity.pdbx_description
1 polymer ?
#
loop_
_entity_poly.entity_id
_entity_poly.type
_entity_poly.pdbx_seq_one_letter_code
_entity_poly.pdbx_strand_id
1 'polypeptide(L)'
;MVKASKKEDKKTAPAKQVEKKKSKKRSETFSLYIYRVLKQVHPDIGISKRSMSIMNSFINDIFEKSCLESSKLVRYGKKRTLSSREVQTSVRLILPGELAKHAVSEGTKAVTKFAS
;
A
#
# COMPACT_ATOMS: atom_id res chain seq x y z
N MET A 1 63.21 24.46 -43.32
CA MET A 1 62.45 24.23 -44.56
C MET A 1 61.11 23.61 -44.23
N VAL A 2 60.04 24.36 -44.52
CA VAL A 2 58.66 24.02 -44.86
C VAL A 2 58.26 22.52 -44.84
N LYS A 3 57.21 22.18 -44.08
CA LYS A 3 55.91 21.71 -44.65
C LYS A 3 54.84 21.46 -43.57
N ALA A 4 53.73 22.20 -43.73
CA ALA A 4 52.42 21.86 -43.22
C ALA A 4 51.75 20.79 -44.12
N SER A 5 50.89 19.95 -43.54
CA SER A 5 49.75 19.18 -44.09
C SER A 5 49.39 18.13 -43.03
N LYS A 6 48.15 17.85 -42.59
CA LYS A 6 46.91 17.60 -43.34
C LYS A 6 45.73 17.52 -42.34
N LYS A 7 44.54 17.97 -42.77
CA LYS A 7 43.22 17.88 -42.11
C LYS A 7 42.86 16.47 -41.63
N GLU A 8 42.09 16.38 -40.53
CA GLU A 8 41.00 15.40 -40.43
C GLU A 8 39.92 15.87 -39.42
N ASP A 9 38.73 16.14 -39.98
CA ASP A 9 37.49 16.52 -39.29
C ASP A 9 37.00 15.39 -38.38
N LYS A 10 37.20 15.51 -37.06
CA LYS A 10 36.52 14.65 -36.08
C LYS A 10 35.08 15.12 -35.89
N LYS A 11 34.19 14.56 -36.71
CA LYS A 11 32.74 14.55 -36.49
C LYS A 11 32.44 14.16 -35.04
N THR A 12 31.90 15.10 -34.28
CA THR A 12 31.32 14.89 -32.96
C THR A 12 30.16 13.92 -33.10
N ALA A 13 30.32 12.72 -32.56
CA ALA A 13 29.26 11.73 -32.46
C ALA A 13 28.08 12.32 -31.67
N PRO A 14 26.81 12.07 -32.06
CA PRO A 14 25.67 12.60 -31.35
C PRO A 14 25.63 12.03 -29.93
N ALA A 15 25.53 12.91 -28.94
CA ALA A 15 25.36 12.56 -27.55
C ALA A 15 24.13 11.63 -27.43
N LYS A 16 24.36 10.36 -27.07
CA LYS A 16 23.29 9.46 -26.62
C LYS A 16 22.57 10.15 -25.49
N GLN A 17 21.34 10.61 -25.74
CA GLN A 17 20.42 11.00 -24.69
C GLN A 17 20.26 9.80 -23.76
N VAL A 18 20.94 9.85 -22.62
CA VAL A 18 20.67 8.95 -21.51
C VAL A 18 19.27 9.31 -21.05
N GLU A 19 18.30 8.53 -21.52
CA GLU A 19 16.92 8.60 -21.09
C GLU A 19 16.93 8.46 -19.56
N LYS A 20 16.80 9.59 -18.86
CA LYS A 20 16.67 9.61 -17.41
C LYS A 20 15.44 8.77 -17.09
N LYS A 21 15.67 7.53 -16.64
CA LYS A 21 14.62 6.63 -16.14
C LYS A 21 13.79 7.43 -15.15
N LYS A 22 12.58 7.82 -15.57
CA LYS A 22 11.59 8.49 -14.71
C LYS A 22 11.54 7.69 -13.41
N SER A 23 11.84 8.32 -12.28
CA SER A 23 11.78 7.64 -10.99
C SER A 23 10.39 7.03 -10.88
N LYS A 24 10.32 5.70 -10.75
CA LYS A 24 9.04 5.01 -10.55
C LYS A 24 8.33 5.71 -9.41
N LYS A 25 7.14 6.27 -9.66
CA LYS A 25 6.27 6.74 -8.59
C LYS A 25 6.13 5.60 -7.59
N ARG A 26 6.46 5.85 -6.33
CA ARG A 26 6.35 4.85 -5.27
C ARG A 26 4.88 4.47 -5.16
N SER A 27 4.55 3.25 -5.57
CA SER A 27 3.23 2.69 -5.30
C SER A 27 3.25 2.22 -3.85
N GLU A 28 2.40 2.83 -3.03
CA GLU A 28 2.16 2.32 -1.69
C GLU A 28 1.39 1.00 -1.80
N THR A 29 1.97 -0.06 -1.23
CA THR A 29 1.36 -1.40 -1.24
C THR A 29 1.52 -2.04 0.12
N PHE A 30 0.63 -2.97 0.43
CA PHE A 30 0.67 -3.75 1.67
C PHE A 30 1.54 -5.02 1.56
N SER A 31 2.30 -5.18 0.47
CA SER A 31 3.01 -6.42 0.13
C SER A 31 3.93 -6.93 1.25
N LEU A 32 4.66 -6.02 1.91
CA LEU A 32 5.54 -6.37 3.03
C LEU A 32 4.75 -6.95 4.21
N TYR A 33 3.62 -6.32 4.55
CA TYR A 33 2.79 -6.73 5.69
C TYR A 33 2.06 -8.04 5.41
N ILE A 34 1.54 -8.21 4.19
CA ILE A 34 0.94 -9.48 3.73
C ILE A 34 1.96 -10.61 3.89
N TYR A 35 3.21 -10.39 3.45
CA TYR A 35 4.26 -11.39 3.57
C TYR A 35 4.63 -11.70 5.03
N ARG A 36 4.71 -10.68 5.90
CA ARG A 36 4.97 -10.87 7.34
C ARG A 36 3.89 -11.71 8.00
N VAL A 37 2.61 -11.43 7.72
CA VAL A 37 1.48 -12.22 8.26
C VAL A 37 1.50 -13.64 7.70
N LEU A 38 1.78 -13.81 6.40
CA LEU A 38 1.92 -15.14 5.80
C LEU A 38 2.96 -15.99 6.53
N LYS A 39 4.14 -15.44 6.81
CA LYS A 39 5.21 -16.17 7.50
C LYS A 39 4.92 -16.45 8.97
N GLN A 40 4.07 -15.65 9.61
CA GLN A 40 3.61 -15.93 10.97
C GLN A 40 2.66 -17.14 11.01
N VAL A 41 1.83 -17.34 9.98
CA VAL A 41 0.84 -18.44 9.94
C VAL A 41 1.41 -19.69 9.25
N HIS A 42 2.22 -19.52 8.20
CA HIS A 42 2.82 -20.59 7.41
C HIS A 42 4.28 -20.26 7.03
N PRO A 43 5.27 -20.63 7.87
CA PRO A 43 6.68 -20.30 7.63
C PRO A 43 7.27 -20.83 6.32
N ASP A 44 6.84 -22.01 5.87
CA ASP A 44 7.45 -22.70 4.71
C ASP A 44 6.75 -22.38 3.37
N ILE A 45 5.60 -21.70 3.41
CA ILE A 45 4.80 -21.42 2.21
C ILE A 45 5.21 -20.07 1.58
N GLY A 46 5.27 -20.03 0.25
CA GLY A 46 5.47 -18.81 -0.54
C GLY A 46 4.17 -18.31 -1.19
N ILE A 47 4.16 -17.06 -1.65
CA ILE A 47 3.03 -16.45 -2.37
C ILE A 47 3.50 -15.94 -3.74
N SER A 48 2.73 -16.24 -4.78
CA SER A 48 3.03 -15.77 -6.13
C SER A 48 2.83 -14.26 -6.27
N LYS A 49 3.47 -13.63 -7.26
CA LYS A 49 3.30 -12.19 -7.53
C LYS A 49 1.86 -11.82 -7.89
N ARG A 50 1.15 -12.69 -8.63
CA ARG A 50 -0.27 -12.48 -8.97
C ARG A 50 -1.15 -12.56 -7.72
N SER A 51 -0.94 -13.57 -6.89
CA SER A 51 -1.66 -13.73 -5.61
C SER A 51 -1.40 -12.55 -4.67
N MET A 52 -0.16 -12.07 -4.60
CA MET A 52 0.18 -10.86 -3.83
C MET A 52 -0.62 -9.64 -4.29
N SER A 53 -0.76 -9.45 -5.61
CA SER A 53 -1.56 -8.35 -6.16
C SER A 53 -3.04 -8.46 -5.77
N ILE A 54 -3.61 -9.68 -5.80
CA ILE A 54 -5.00 -9.93 -5.39
C ILE A 54 -5.18 -9.57 -3.90
N MET A 55 -4.26 -10.03 -3.05
CA MET A 55 -4.30 -9.73 -1.60
C MET A 55 -4.18 -8.23 -1.32
N ASN A 56 -3.31 -7.53 -2.03
CA ASN A 56 -3.18 -6.08 -1.90
C ASN A 56 -4.48 -5.36 -2.30
N SER A 57 -5.12 -5.75 -3.41
CA SER A 57 -6.41 -5.19 -3.81
C SER A 57 -7.52 -5.52 -2.81
N PHE A 58 -7.53 -6.73 -2.24
CA PHE A 58 -8.50 -7.13 -1.22
C PHE A 58 -8.41 -6.22 0.03
N ILE A 59 -7.19 -5.93 0.51
CA ILE A 59 -7.01 -5.02 1.64
C ILE A 59 -7.53 -3.62 1.32
N ASN A 60 -7.25 -3.11 0.11
CA ASN A 60 -7.74 -1.79 -0.29
C ASN A 60 -9.28 -1.75 -0.35
N ASP A 61 -9.93 -2.77 -0.91
CA ASP A 61 -11.40 -2.84 -0.98
C ASP A 61 -12.04 -2.82 0.42
N ILE A 62 -11.52 -3.61 1.36
CA ILE A 62 -12.02 -3.61 2.74
C ILE A 62 -11.72 -2.28 3.45
N PHE A 63 -10.55 -1.69 3.23
CA PHE A 63 -10.17 -0.41 3.80
C PHE A 63 -11.09 0.72 3.31
N GLU A 64 -11.35 0.80 2.02
CA GLU A 64 -12.24 1.80 1.42
C GLU A 64 -13.67 1.64 1.95
N LYS A 65 -14.20 0.41 1.99
CA LYS A 65 -15.51 0.11 2.58
C LYS A 65 -15.59 0.59 4.04
N SER A 66 -14.57 0.30 4.85
CA SER A 66 -14.50 0.71 6.25
C SER A 66 -14.46 2.23 6.42
N CYS A 67 -13.63 2.92 5.63
CA CYS A 67 -13.53 4.38 5.64
C CYS A 67 -14.85 5.05 5.24
N LEU A 68 -15.49 4.56 4.18
CA LEU A 68 -16.78 5.09 3.69
C LEU A 68 -17.86 4.94 4.76
N GLU A 69 -17.98 3.75 5.35
CA GLU A 69 -19.03 3.50 6.34
C GLU A 69 -18.77 4.25 7.65
N SER A 70 -17.50 4.33 8.10
CA SER A 70 -17.12 5.12 9.27
C SER A 70 -17.41 6.62 9.06
N SER A 71 -17.17 7.14 7.85
CA SER A 71 -17.47 8.53 7.49
C SER A 71 -18.97 8.83 7.56
N LYS A 72 -19.83 7.91 7.10
CA LYS A 72 -21.29 8.04 7.25
C LYS A 72 -21.71 8.08 8.72
N LEU A 73 -21.15 7.20 9.55
CA LEU A 73 -21.44 7.16 11.00
C LEU A 73 -21.06 8.46 11.71
N VAL A 74 -19.91 9.05 11.37
CA VAL A 74 -19.50 10.38 11.90
C VAL A 74 -20.52 11.45 11.53
N ARG A 75 -20.97 11.46 10.26
CA ARG A 75 -21.99 12.42 9.77
C ARG A 75 -23.33 12.23 10.45
N TYR A 76 -23.82 11.00 10.60
CA TYR A 76 -25.07 10.71 11.31
C TYR A 76 -25.00 11.10 12.79
N GLY A 77 -23.84 10.87 13.43
CA GLY A 77 -23.58 11.30 14.79
C GLY A 77 -23.38 12.81 14.96
N LYS A 78 -23.41 13.61 13.87
CA LYS A 78 -23.12 15.05 13.86
C LYS A 78 -21.76 15.40 14.50
N LYS A 79 -20.79 14.48 14.44
CA LYS A 79 -19.44 14.68 14.96
C LYS A 79 -18.53 15.22 13.87
N ARG A 80 -17.42 15.85 14.26
CA ARG A 80 -16.36 16.30 13.35
C ARG A 80 -15.11 15.42 13.37
N THR A 81 -15.03 14.50 14.33
CA THR A 81 -13.87 13.64 14.56
C THR A 81 -14.29 12.19 14.48
N LEU A 82 -13.53 11.39 13.74
CA LEU A 82 -13.68 9.94 13.67
C LEU A 82 -12.95 9.32 14.88
N SER A 83 -13.67 8.54 15.68
CA SER A 83 -13.10 7.82 16.83
C SER A 83 -13.06 6.30 16.57
N SER A 84 -12.39 5.57 17.46
CA SER A 84 -12.37 4.10 17.43
C SER A 84 -13.77 3.48 17.50
N ARG A 85 -14.75 4.18 18.08
CA ARG A 85 -16.14 3.71 18.15
C ARG A 85 -16.81 3.65 16.78
N GLU A 86 -16.60 4.64 15.92
CA GLU A 86 -17.16 4.62 14.57
C GLU A 86 -16.50 3.54 13.71
N VAL A 87 -15.18 3.33 13.85
CA VAL A 87 -14.45 2.25 13.19
C VAL A 87 -14.94 0.87 13.66
N GLN A 88 -15.15 0.69 14.96
CA GLN A 88 -15.66 -0.57 15.49
C GLN A 88 -17.07 -0.88 14.98
N THR A 89 -17.92 0.15 14.88
CA THR A 89 -19.30 0.00 14.40
C THR A 89 -19.32 -0.27 12.89
N SER A 90 -18.52 0.42 12.09
CA SER A 90 -18.43 0.17 10.64
C SER A 90 -17.96 -1.25 10.33
N VAL A 91 -16.97 -1.78 11.08
CA VAL A 91 -16.51 -3.17 10.93
C VAL A 91 -17.64 -4.17 11.18
N ARG A 92 -18.52 -3.91 12.15
CA ARG A 92 -19.69 -4.77 12.42
C ARG A 92 -20.75 -4.71 11.31
N LEU A 93 -20.84 -3.59 10.59
CA LEU A 93 -21.77 -3.43 9.46
C LEU A 93 -21.25 -4.10 8.18
N ILE A 94 -19.93 -4.07 7.96
CA ILE A 94 -19.32 -4.57 6.72
C ILE A 94 -19.08 -6.09 6.76
N LEU A 95 -18.71 -6.63 7.93
CA LEU A 95 -18.36 -8.04 8.07
C LEU A 95 -19.53 -8.87 8.63
N PRO A 96 -19.77 -10.08 8.13
CA PRO A 96 -20.84 -10.95 8.61
C PRO A 96 -20.44 -11.72 9.89
N GLY A 97 -21.42 -11.95 10.76
CA GLY A 97 -21.38 -12.99 11.80
C GLY A 97 -20.12 -13.03 12.65
N GLU A 98 -19.47 -14.19 12.70
CA GLU A 98 -18.25 -14.45 13.50
C GLU A 98 -17.05 -13.61 13.05
N LEU A 99 -16.95 -13.26 11.76
CA LEU A 99 -15.84 -12.43 11.27
C LEU A 99 -15.86 -11.04 11.91
N ALA A 100 -17.04 -10.44 12.06
CA ALA A 100 -17.18 -9.16 12.75
C ALA A 100 -16.75 -9.25 14.22
N LYS A 101 -17.12 -10.33 14.91
CA LYS A 101 -16.77 -10.53 16.32
C LYS A 101 -15.26 -10.62 16.51
N HIS A 102 -14.58 -11.44 15.71
CA HIS A 102 -13.13 -11.58 15.78
C HIS A 102 -12.42 -10.28 15.37
N ALA A 103 -12.83 -9.63 14.28
CA ALA A 103 -12.22 -8.37 13.84
C ALA A 103 -12.32 -7.27 14.90
N VAL A 104 -13.47 -7.15 15.56
CA VAL A 104 -13.66 -6.20 16.66
C VAL A 104 -12.80 -6.55 17.86
N SER A 105 -12.73 -7.82 18.24
CA SER A 105 -11.87 -8.29 19.34
C SER A 105 -10.40 -7.94 19.10
N GLU A 106 -9.87 -8.27 17.91
CA GLU A 106 -8.49 -7.95 17.54
C GLU A 106 -8.24 -6.43 17.50
N GLY A 107 -9.19 -5.65 16.98
CA GLY A 107 -9.12 -4.19 16.99
C GLY A 107 -9.05 -3.61 18.41
N THR A 108 -9.89 -4.08 19.32
CA THR A 108 -9.89 -3.63 20.72
C THR A 108 -8.57 -3.98 21.42
N LYS A 109 -8.06 -5.21 21.25
CA LYS A 109 -6.75 -5.62 21.79
C LYS A 109 -5.63 -4.69 21.32
N ALA A 110 -5.61 -4.34 20.04
CA ALA A 110 -4.59 -3.46 19.47
C ALA A 110 -4.65 -2.04 20.08
N VAL A 111 -5.87 -1.49 20.25
CA VAL A 111 -6.06 -0.16 20.87
C VAL A 111 -5.60 -0.17 22.33
N THR A 112 -5.98 -1.20 23.10
CA THR A 112 -5.55 -1.32 24.50
C THR A 112 -4.04 -1.42 24.62
N LYS A 113 -3.40 -2.25 23.77
CA LYS A 113 -1.94 -2.39 23.75
C LYS A 113 -1.22 -1.09 23.39
N PHE A 114 -1.80 -0.27 22.51
CA PHE A 114 -1.22 1.02 22.13
C PHE A 114 -1.35 2.08 23.22
N ALA A 115 -2.44 2.03 24.00
CA ALA A 115 -2.69 2.98 25.09
C ALA A 115 -1.99 2.62 26.41
N SER A 116 -1.39 1.43 26.50
CA SER A 116 -0.58 0.97 27.64
C SER A 116 0.88 1.37 27.45
#